data_AF-A0A970GIB0-F1
#
_entry.id   AF-A0A970GIB0-F1
#
_cell.length_a   1.000
_cell.length_b   1.000
_cell.length_c   1.000
_cell.angle_alpha   90.00
_cell.angle_beta   90.00
_cell.angle_gamma   90.00
#
_symmetry.space_group_name_H-M   'P 1'
#
loop_
_entity.id
_entity.type
_entity.pdbx_description
1 polymer ?
#
loop_
_entity_poly.entity_id
_entity_poly.type
_entity_poly.pdbx_seq_one_letter_code
_entity_poly.pdbx_strand_id
1 'polypeptide(L)'
;KMDIQEIKAVIIFLLILGFWATDRVHGISATAVAFVGAIVALLPKVGIIKWNEVDIPWHLMLFSAGAYTLGAGLDITDLPSISVNAFFDHLGIGENTHFWVLYLLLTGVMVFSALIFQSKTMRTMIFIPIAIGVANRFGFPVISLALPVAFMIEHVYVLPFNSKPAALLYETDQYSLTDAFRFGFTMMVIAWVINIIAGETWFKYLGITPDGVFGIF
;
A
#
# COMPACT_ATOMS: atom_id res chain seq x y z
N LYS A 1 36.34 9.33 5.64
CA LYS A 1 36.78 7.95 5.37
C LYS A 1 35.71 7.04 5.93
N MET A 2 35.19 6.09 5.13
CA MET A 2 34.20 5.13 5.64
C MET A 2 34.84 4.19 6.65
N ASP A 3 34.11 3.89 7.72
CA ASP A 3 34.48 2.90 8.72
C ASP A 3 34.28 1.47 8.19
N ILE A 4 35.01 0.51 8.77
CA ILE A 4 34.95 -0.90 8.37
C ILE A 4 33.53 -1.47 8.59
N GLN A 5 32.81 -1.01 9.62
CA GLN A 5 31.43 -1.43 9.85
C GLN A 5 30.47 -0.87 8.79
N GLU A 6 30.68 0.37 8.35
CA GLU A 6 29.87 0.97 7.27
C GLU A 6 30.07 0.22 5.95
N ILE A 7 31.30 -0.19 5.63
CA ILE A 7 31.58 -1.00 4.45
C ILE A 7 30.86 -2.36 4.53
N LYS A 8 30.94 -3.05 5.67
CA LYS A 8 30.21 -4.31 5.88
C LYS A 8 28.71 -4.12 5.73
N ALA A 9 28.16 -3.04 6.25
CA ALA A 9 26.74 -2.74 6.17
C ALA A 9 26.28 -2.53 4.72
N VAL A 10 27.03 -1.76 3.94
CA VAL A 10 26.76 -1.57 2.51
C VAL A 10 26.82 -2.87 1.75
N ILE A 11 27.81 -3.73 2.01
CA ILE A 11 27.94 -5.03 1.35
C ILE A 11 26.73 -5.93 1.68
N ILE A 12 26.38 -6.07 2.95
CA ILE A 12 25.23 -6.88 3.38
C ILE A 12 23.93 -6.35 2.73
N PHE A 13 23.73 -5.03 2.75
CA PHE A 13 22.56 -4.40 2.15
C PHE A 13 22.47 -4.65 0.64
N LEU A 14 23.56 -4.44 -0.10
CA LEU A 14 23.59 -4.65 -1.55
C LEU A 14 23.39 -6.13 -1.92
N LEU A 15 23.91 -7.07 -1.13
CA LEU A 15 23.68 -8.50 -1.33
C LEU A 15 22.20 -8.85 -1.13
N ILE A 16 21.60 -8.41 -0.02
CA ILE A 16 20.17 -8.62 0.25
C ILE A 16 19.32 -8.03 -0.88
N LEU A 17 19.62 -6.80 -1.29
CA LEU A 17 18.91 -6.13 -2.38
C LEU A 17 19.09 -6.86 -3.72
N GLY A 18 20.29 -7.34 -4.02
CA GLY A 18 20.58 -8.10 -5.24
C GLY A 18 19.84 -9.43 -5.30
N PHE A 19 19.84 -10.20 -4.21
CA PHE A 19 19.03 -11.43 -4.09
C PHE A 19 17.54 -11.11 -4.13
N TRP A 20 17.10 -10.02 -3.51
CA TRP A 20 15.69 -9.65 -3.55
C TRP A 20 15.23 -9.28 -4.97
N ALA A 21 16.04 -8.52 -5.70
CA ALA A 21 15.76 -8.13 -7.08
C ALA A 21 15.86 -9.29 -8.10
N THR A 22 16.53 -10.38 -7.74
CA THR A 22 16.72 -11.56 -8.61
C THR A 22 15.87 -12.75 -8.19
N ASP A 23 14.85 -12.52 -7.35
CA ASP A 23 13.92 -13.56 -6.87
C ASP A 23 13.33 -14.41 -7.99
N ARG A 24 12.98 -13.80 -9.14
CA ARG A 24 12.46 -14.49 -10.33
C ARG A 24 13.45 -15.43 -11.00
N VAL A 25 14.76 -15.24 -10.79
CA VAL A 25 15.83 -16.04 -11.42
C VAL A 25 16.16 -17.26 -10.57
N HIS A 26 16.33 -17.09 -9.27
CA HIS A 26 16.73 -18.18 -8.37
C HIS A 26 15.56 -18.83 -7.62
N GLY A 27 14.35 -18.26 -7.69
CA GLY A 27 13.13 -18.83 -7.10
C GLY A 27 13.09 -18.83 -5.57
N ILE A 28 13.95 -18.05 -4.91
CA ILE A 28 13.98 -17.93 -3.44
C ILE A 28 13.08 -16.76 -3.06
N SER A 29 12.15 -16.97 -2.14
CA SER A 29 11.22 -15.92 -1.75
C SER A 29 11.94 -14.72 -1.14
N ALA A 30 11.43 -13.52 -1.43
CA ALA A 30 11.83 -12.28 -0.79
C ALA A 30 11.89 -12.37 0.74
N THR A 31 10.92 -13.08 1.33
CA THR A 31 10.84 -13.32 2.77
C THR A 31 12.03 -14.13 3.28
N ALA A 32 12.42 -15.20 2.60
CA ALA A 32 13.56 -16.02 2.98
C ALA A 32 14.87 -15.23 2.86
N VAL A 33 15.04 -14.46 1.77
CA VAL A 33 16.20 -13.57 1.58
C VAL A 33 16.31 -12.55 2.72
N ALA A 34 15.21 -11.91 3.10
CA ALA A 34 15.18 -10.96 4.22
C ALA A 34 15.54 -11.63 5.56
N PHE A 35 15.01 -12.83 5.84
CA PHE A 35 15.33 -13.58 7.06
C PHE A 35 16.81 -13.97 7.12
N VAL A 36 17.38 -14.49 6.04
CA VAL A 36 18.81 -14.82 5.97
C VAL A 36 19.65 -13.56 6.11
N GLY A 37 19.25 -12.46 5.48
CA GLY A 37 19.89 -11.16 5.63
C GLY A 37 19.94 -10.68 7.09
N ALA A 38 18.81 -10.81 7.81
CA ALA A 38 18.74 -10.48 9.23
C ALA A 38 19.65 -11.37 10.08
N ILE A 39 19.68 -12.69 9.81
CA ILE A 39 20.58 -13.63 10.50
C ILE A 39 22.04 -13.20 10.27
N VAL A 40 22.45 -12.94 9.03
CA VAL A 40 23.81 -12.51 8.69
C VAL A 40 24.17 -11.19 9.37
N ALA A 41 23.24 -10.24 9.41
CA ALA A 41 23.43 -8.95 10.07
C ALA A 41 23.59 -9.07 11.60
N LEU A 42 23.05 -10.13 12.22
CA LEU A 42 23.09 -10.41 13.66
C LEU A 42 24.17 -11.42 14.08
N LEU A 43 24.85 -12.08 13.13
CA LEU A 43 25.88 -13.08 13.44
C LEU A 43 27.05 -12.46 14.23
N PRO A 44 27.60 -13.15 15.23
CA PRO A 44 28.81 -12.68 15.90
C PRO A 44 29.99 -12.61 14.89
N LYS A 45 30.81 -11.56 14.98
CA LYS A 45 32.01 -11.24 14.14
C LYS A 45 31.73 -10.75 12.72
N VAL A 46 30.68 -11.25 12.05
CA VAL A 46 30.30 -10.83 10.69
C VAL A 46 29.25 -9.72 10.73
N GLY A 47 28.29 -9.85 11.63
CA GLY A 47 27.17 -8.93 11.80
C GLY A 47 27.59 -7.52 12.19
N ILE A 48 26.72 -6.59 11.83
CA ILE A 48 26.88 -5.15 11.96
C ILE A 48 26.00 -4.56 13.07
N ILE A 49 25.03 -5.34 13.56
CA ILE A 49 24.03 -4.92 14.53
C ILE A 49 24.01 -5.93 15.68
N LYS A 50 23.88 -5.43 16.92
CA LYS A 50 23.60 -6.28 18.08
C LYS A 50 22.10 -6.48 18.22
N TRP A 51 21.68 -7.62 18.78
CA TRP A 51 20.26 -7.92 19.02
C TRP A 51 19.52 -6.78 19.77
N ASN A 52 20.18 -6.19 20.77
CA ASN A 52 19.59 -5.10 21.57
C ASN A 52 19.44 -3.77 20.82
N GLU A 53 20.06 -3.63 19.65
CA GLU A 53 19.97 -2.44 18.79
C GLU A 53 18.90 -2.61 17.70
N VAL A 54 18.28 -3.79 17.58
CA VAL A 54 17.21 -4.05 16.61
C VAL A 54 15.90 -3.50 17.12
N ASP A 55 15.39 -2.46 16.47
CA ASP A 55 14.03 -1.95 16.72
C ASP A 55 13.01 -2.70 15.85
N ILE A 56 12.52 -3.83 16.35
CA ILE A 56 11.46 -4.60 15.68
C ILE A 56 10.11 -3.98 16.08
N PRO A 57 9.29 -3.50 15.12
CA PRO A 57 7.98 -2.94 15.42
C PRO A 57 6.96 -4.07 15.67
N TRP A 58 7.09 -4.77 16.79
CA TRP A 58 6.25 -5.93 17.17
C TRP A 58 4.76 -5.62 17.13
N HIS A 59 4.37 -4.40 17.49
CA HIS A 59 2.99 -3.91 17.42
C HIS A 59 2.45 -3.95 15.98
N LEU A 60 3.25 -3.56 14.97
CA LEU A 60 2.85 -3.63 13.56
C LEU A 60 2.76 -5.07 13.07
N MET A 61 3.66 -5.95 13.53
CA MET A 61 3.64 -7.37 13.16
C MET A 61 2.39 -8.07 13.68
N LEU A 62 2.10 -7.91 14.97
CA LEU A 62 0.91 -8.50 15.61
C LEU A 62 -0.37 -7.97 14.98
N PHE A 63 -0.40 -6.67 14.70
CA PHE A 63 -1.53 -6.02 14.06
C PHE A 63 -1.75 -6.51 12.62
N SER A 64 -0.69 -6.66 11.83
CA SER A 64 -0.78 -7.23 10.48
C SER A 64 -1.32 -8.66 10.53
N ALA A 65 -0.83 -9.50 11.45
CA ALA A 65 -1.34 -10.85 11.64
C ALA A 65 -2.84 -10.87 12.02
N GLY A 66 -3.24 -10.00 12.95
CA GLY A 66 -4.64 -9.83 13.32
C GLY A 66 -5.52 -9.38 12.16
N ALA A 67 -5.03 -8.45 11.34
CA ALA A 67 -5.74 -7.95 10.17
C ALA A 67 -5.92 -9.01 9.06
N TYR A 68 -4.88 -9.80 8.77
CA TYR A 68 -5.01 -10.94 7.84
C TYR A 68 -5.99 -11.98 8.36
N THR A 69 -5.97 -12.25 9.67
CA THR A 69 -6.91 -13.18 10.32
C THR A 69 -8.34 -12.65 10.24
N LEU A 70 -8.56 -11.36 10.51
CA LEU A 70 -9.86 -10.71 10.39
C LEU A 70 -10.34 -10.73 8.94
N GLY A 71 -9.47 -10.39 7.97
CA GLY A 71 -9.78 -10.44 6.55
C GLY A 71 -10.20 -11.84 6.10
N ALA A 72 -9.47 -12.87 6.53
CA ALA A 72 -9.84 -14.27 6.26
C ALA A 72 -11.15 -14.67 6.95
N GLY A 73 -11.40 -14.21 8.18
CA GLY A 73 -12.66 -14.45 8.87
C GLY A 73 -13.86 -13.77 8.20
N LEU A 74 -13.67 -12.54 7.70
CA LEU A 74 -14.65 -11.83 6.90
C LEU A 74 -14.94 -12.58 5.58
N ASP A 75 -13.90 -13.08 4.91
CA ASP A 75 -14.03 -13.88 3.69
C ASP A 75 -14.83 -15.18 3.92
N ILE A 76 -14.52 -15.92 5.00
CA ILE A 76 -15.26 -17.15 5.38
C ILE A 76 -16.74 -16.87 5.67
N THR A 77 -17.05 -15.69 6.23
CA THR A 77 -18.43 -15.32 6.59
C THR A 77 -19.19 -14.66 5.44
N ASP A 78 -18.54 -14.46 4.28
CA ASP A 78 -19.05 -13.72 3.12
C ASP A 78 -19.53 -12.29 3.47
N LEU A 79 -19.11 -11.76 4.62
CA LEU A 79 -19.49 -10.44 5.11
C LEU A 79 -19.10 -9.30 4.16
N PRO A 80 -17.91 -9.30 3.53
CA PRO A 80 -17.56 -8.30 2.52
C PRO A 80 -18.55 -8.32 1.36
N SER A 81 -18.88 -9.49 0.83
CA SER A 81 -19.87 -9.62 -0.25
C SER A 81 -21.23 -9.07 0.20
N ILE A 82 -21.74 -9.50 1.36
CA ILE A 82 -23.05 -9.06 1.91
C ILE A 82 -23.08 -7.54 2.16
N SER A 83 -22.02 -6.98 2.74
CA SER A 83 -21.93 -5.55 3.09
C SER A 83 -21.84 -4.69 1.85
N VAL A 84 -21.03 -5.12 0.88
CA VAL A 84 -20.97 -4.50 -0.44
C VAL A 84 -22.31 -4.69 -1.15
N ASN A 85 -23.04 -5.81 -1.00
CA ASN A 85 -24.35 -6.06 -1.62
C ASN A 85 -25.35 -5.04 -1.11
N ALA A 86 -25.50 -4.93 0.20
CA ALA A 86 -26.40 -3.96 0.82
C ALA A 86 -26.05 -2.52 0.44
N PHE A 87 -24.76 -2.14 0.43
CA PHE A 87 -24.34 -0.79 0.08
C PHE A 87 -24.58 -0.49 -1.41
N PHE A 88 -24.28 -1.45 -2.28
CA PHE A 88 -24.43 -1.29 -3.72
C PHE A 88 -25.90 -1.34 -4.16
N ASP A 89 -26.72 -2.20 -3.57
CA ASP A 89 -28.16 -2.25 -3.81
C ASP A 89 -28.83 -0.92 -3.40
N HIS A 90 -28.37 -0.31 -2.31
CA HIS A 90 -28.83 1.02 -1.89
C HIS A 90 -28.44 2.12 -2.88
N LEU A 91 -27.29 2.01 -3.53
CA LEU A 91 -26.80 2.95 -4.54
C LEU A 91 -27.22 2.60 -5.98
N GLY A 92 -27.95 1.50 -6.18
CA GLY A 92 -28.32 1.00 -7.51
C GLY A 92 -27.15 0.41 -8.33
N ILE A 93 -26.06 0.03 -7.67
CA ILE A 93 -24.84 -0.54 -8.26
C ILE A 93 -25.04 -2.07 -8.41
N GLY A 94 -25.66 -2.50 -9.51
CA GLY A 94 -25.95 -3.92 -9.78
C GLY A 94 -24.85 -4.66 -10.56
N GLU A 95 -25.14 -5.87 -11.02
CA GLU A 95 -24.22 -6.68 -11.88
C GLU A 95 -23.79 -5.97 -13.17
N ASN A 96 -24.58 -5.02 -13.65
CA ASN A 96 -24.26 -4.20 -14.83
C ASN A 96 -23.31 -3.03 -14.52
N THR A 97 -22.77 -2.94 -13.31
CA THR A 97 -21.87 -1.84 -12.94
C THR A 97 -20.56 -1.98 -13.70
N HIS A 98 -20.24 -0.96 -14.48
CA HIS A 98 -18.99 -0.91 -15.21
C HIS A 98 -17.78 -0.82 -14.27
N PHE A 99 -16.70 -1.51 -14.65
CA PHE A 99 -15.44 -1.55 -13.90
C PHE A 99 -14.92 -0.16 -13.49
N TRP A 100 -15.01 0.84 -14.38
CA TRP A 100 -14.58 2.20 -14.08
C TRP A 100 -15.24 2.80 -12.83
N VAL A 101 -16.52 2.50 -12.57
CA VAL A 101 -17.25 3.04 -11.41
C VAL A 101 -16.59 2.55 -10.12
N LEU A 102 -16.31 1.25 -10.04
CA LEU A 102 -15.69 0.61 -8.88
C LEU A 102 -14.24 1.08 -8.73
N TYR A 103 -13.50 1.17 -9.83
CA TYR A 103 -12.12 1.66 -9.85
C TYR A 103 -12.03 3.08 -9.28
N LEU A 104 -12.84 4.01 -9.81
CA LEU A 104 -12.87 5.41 -9.37
C LEU A 104 -13.32 5.52 -7.91
N LEU A 105 -14.37 4.80 -7.53
CA LEU A 105 -14.91 4.85 -6.18
C LEU A 105 -13.86 4.37 -5.17
N LEU A 106 -13.27 3.19 -5.38
CA LEU A 106 -12.33 2.60 -4.42
C LEU A 106 -11.03 3.39 -4.32
N THR A 107 -10.45 3.80 -5.45
CA THR A 107 -9.22 4.62 -5.45
C THR A 107 -9.46 6.03 -4.89
N GLY A 108 -10.63 6.62 -5.20
CA GLY A 108 -11.04 7.93 -4.71
C GLY A 108 -11.30 7.93 -3.20
N VAL A 109 -12.10 6.98 -2.71
CA VAL A 109 -12.32 6.79 -1.26
C VAL A 109 -10.97 6.55 -0.57
N MET A 110 -10.11 5.74 -1.17
CA MET A 110 -8.81 5.47 -0.59
C MET A 110 -7.96 6.73 -0.48
N VAL A 111 -7.73 7.46 -1.57
CA VAL A 111 -6.88 8.66 -1.53
C VAL A 111 -7.43 9.67 -0.52
N PHE A 112 -8.71 10.04 -0.62
CA PHE A 112 -9.31 11.10 0.21
C PHE A 112 -9.56 10.69 1.66
N SER A 113 -9.58 9.39 1.98
CA SER A 113 -9.66 8.93 3.37
C SER A 113 -8.49 9.44 4.24
N ALA A 114 -7.35 9.82 3.65
CA ALA A 114 -6.23 10.43 4.37
C ALA A 114 -6.61 11.75 5.10
N LEU A 115 -7.65 12.44 4.64
CA LEU A 115 -8.14 13.67 5.29
C LEU A 115 -8.83 13.40 6.64
N ILE A 116 -9.27 12.17 6.87
CA ILE A 116 -10.02 11.75 8.06
C ILE A 116 -9.17 10.81 8.92
N PHE A 117 -8.49 9.87 8.27
CA PHE A 117 -7.72 8.83 8.93
C PHE A 117 -6.23 9.16 8.99
N GLN A 118 -5.66 9.10 10.19
CA GLN A 118 -4.25 9.35 10.43
C GLN A 118 -3.35 8.18 9.99
N SER A 119 -3.76 6.94 10.26
CA SER A 119 -2.87 5.78 10.13
C SER A 119 -2.95 5.16 8.74
N LYS A 120 -1.82 5.18 8.02
CA LYS A 120 -1.65 4.43 6.75
C LYS A 120 -1.94 2.95 6.94
N THR A 121 -1.44 2.37 8.03
CA THR A 121 -1.63 0.94 8.32
C THR A 121 -3.11 0.64 8.54
N MET A 122 -3.84 1.45 9.30
CA MET A 122 -5.30 1.33 9.48
C MET A 122 -6.04 1.37 8.15
N ARG A 123 -5.80 2.40 7.33
CA ARG A 123 -6.43 2.55 6.01
C ARG A 123 -6.15 1.34 5.13
N THR A 124 -4.90 0.86 5.09
CA THR A 124 -4.50 -0.29 4.29
C THR A 124 -5.32 -1.53 4.66
N MET A 125 -5.44 -1.87 5.94
CA MET A 125 -6.15 -3.11 6.28
C MET A 125 -7.67 -3.00 6.24
N ILE A 126 -8.24 -1.79 6.14
CA ILE A 126 -9.67 -1.62 5.90
C ILE A 126 -9.94 -1.68 4.39
N PHE A 127 -9.26 -0.84 3.61
CA PHE A 127 -9.62 -0.62 2.21
C PHE A 127 -9.10 -1.71 1.27
N ILE A 128 -7.96 -2.35 1.55
CA ILE A 128 -7.44 -3.41 0.69
C ILE A 128 -8.35 -4.65 0.72
N PRO A 129 -8.77 -5.20 1.88
CA PRO A 129 -9.73 -6.30 1.90
C PRO A 129 -11.07 -5.97 1.24
N ILE A 130 -11.56 -4.73 1.36
CA ILE A 130 -12.77 -4.27 0.67
C ILE A 130 -12.56 -4.34 -0.85
N ALA A 131 -11.43 -3.83 -1.37
CA ALA A 131 -11.12 -3.90 -2.80
C ALA A 131 -11.03 -5.34 -3.31
N ILE A 132 -10.45 -6.25 -2.52
CA ILE A 132 -10.39 -7.70 -2.81
C ILE A 132 -11.80 -8.29 -2.87
N GLY A 133 -12.64 -8.02 -1.85
CA GLY A 133 -14.01 -8.52 -1.79
C GLY A 133 -14.88 -8.02 -2.95
N VAL A 134 -14.75 -6.74 -3.32
CA VAL A 134 -15.43 -6.17 -4.49
C VAL A 134 -14.95 -6.84 -5.78
N ALA A 135 -13.63 -7.04 -5.96
CA ALA A 135 -13.10 -7.73 -7.13
C ALA A 135 -13.68 -9.15 -7.25
N ASN A 136 -13.64 -9.92 -6.16
CA ASN A 136 -14.16 -11.30 -6.14
C ASN A 136 -15.65 -11.37 -6.48
N ARG A 137 -16.45 -10.47 -5.90
CA ARG A 137 -17.90 -10.43 -6.16
C ARG A 137 -18.25 -10.17 -7.62
N PHE A 138 -17.55 -9.23 -8.25
CA PHE A 138 -17.82 -8.85 -9.65
C PHE A 138 -17.03 -9.70 -10.66
N GLY A 139 -16.28 -10.70 -10.20
CA GLY A 139 -15.48 -11.58 -11.06
C GLY A 139 -14.26 -10.89 -11.69
N PHE A 140 -13.79 -9.77 -11.14
CA PHE A 140 -12.60 -9.08 -11.62
C PHE A 140 -11.32 -9.66 -11.03
N PRO A 141 -10.17 -9.60 -11.75
CA PRO A 141 -8.89 -9.95 -11.17
C PRO A 141 -8.60 -9.12 -9.92
N VAL A 142 -8.31 -9.75 -8.79
CA VAL A 142 -8.08 -9.04 -7.51
C VAL A 142 -7.06 -7.90 -7.62
N ILE A 143 -5.97 -8.14 -8.37
CA ILE A 143 -4.90 -7.17 -8.57
C ILE A 143 -5.37 -5.91 -9.31
N SER A 144 -6.41 -6.00 -10.15
CA SER A 144 -6.90 -4.87 -10.96
C SER A 144 -7.55 -3.77 -10.12
N LEU A 145 -8.02 -4.10 -8.92
CA LEU A 145 -8.58 -3.14 -7.94
C LEU A 145 -7.67 -2.95 -6.73
N ALA A 146 -7.10 -4.02 -6.18
CA ALA A 146 -6.31 -3.94 -4.95
C ALA A 146 -5.00 -3.14 -5.13
N LEU A 147 -4.30 -3.29 -6.27
CA LEU A 147 -3.04 -2.60 -6.52
C LEU A 147 -3.23 -1.08 -6.72
N PRO A 148 -4.16 -0.61 -7.57
CA PRO A 148 -4.45 0.82 -7.67
C PRO A 148 -4.84 1.46 -6.33
N VAL A 149 -5.66 0.79 -5.54
CA VAL A 149 -6.04 1.23 -4.18
C VAL A 149 -4.81 1.31 -3.28
N ALA A 150 -3.90 0.33 -3.35
CA ALA A 150 -2.66 0.34 -2.58
C ALA A 150 -1.77 1.53 -2.94
N PHE A 151 -1.64 1.89 -4.22
CA PHE A 151 -0.87 3.08 -4.60
C PHE A 151 -1.44 4.38 -4.01
N MET A 152 -2.74 4.44 -3.73
CA MET A 152 -3.38 5.61 -3.12
C MET A 152 -3.12 5.76 -1.60
N ILE A 153 -2.51 4.77 -0.94
CA ILE A 153 -2.21 4.83 0.50
C ILE A 153 -1.29 6.00 0.84
N GLU A 154 -0.28 6.24 0.02
CA GLU A 154 0.88 7.08 0.37
C GLU A 154 0.63 8.59 0.27
N HIS A 155 -0.52 9.01 -0.26
CA HIS A 155 -0.86 10.43 -0.41
C HIS A 155 -1.40 11.04 0.89
N VAL A 156 -0.49 11.25 1.85
CA VAL A 156 -0.78 11.65 3.26
C VAL A 156 -0.14 13.00 3.66
N TYR A 157 0.01 13.90 2.72
CA TYR A 157 0.79 15.14 2.91
C TYR A 157 -0.08 16.39 3.10
N VAL A 158 -1.39 16.24 3.37
CA VAL A 158 -2.32 17.38 3.49
C VAL A 158 -2.31 17.97 4.89
N LEU A 159 -2.48 17.13 5.90
CA LEU A 159 -2.64 17.56 7.28
C LEU A 159 -1.41 17.13 8.10
N PRO A 160 -0.88 17.96 9.01
CA PRO A 160 0.33 17.65 9.77
C PRO A 160 0.26 16.31 10.51
N PHE A 161 -0.92 15.95 11.05
CA PHE A 161 -1.09 14.70 11.79
C PHE A 161 -0.98 13.45 10.90
N ASN A 162 -1.16 13.57 9.58
CA ASN A 162 -1.19 12.42 8.67
C ASN A 162 0.12 11.63 8.64
N SER A 163 1.26 12.25 8.94
CA SER A 163 2.55 11.55 9.02
C SER A 163 3.59 12.33 9.82
N LYS A 164 4.58 11.63 10.39
CA LYS A 164 5.69 12.27 11.11
C LYS A 164 6.44 13.30 10.26
N PRO A 165 6.76 13.05 8.97
CA PRO A 165 7.39 14.06 8.12
C PRO A 165 6.53 15.30 7.90
N ALA A 166 5.21 15.14 7.72
CA ALA A 166 4.30 16.28 7.54
C ALA A 166 4.21 17.15 8.80
N ALA A 167 4.20 16.53 9.99
CA ALA A 167 4.28 17.24 11.26
C ALA A 167 5.62 17.98 11.44
N LEU A 168 6.74 17.29 11.19
CA LEU A 168 8.08 17.88 11.32
C LEU A 168 8.27 19.10 10.41
N LEU A 169 7.79 19.03 9.17
CA LEU A 169 7.88 20.17 8.24
C LEU A 169 6.98 21.32 8.68
N TYR A 170 5.81 21.04 9.25
CA TYR A 170 4.90 22.07 9.73
C TYR A 170 5.51 22.86 10.91
N GLU A 171 6.27 22.18 11.78
CA GLU A 171 6.99 22.80 12.90
C GLU A 171 8.12 23.76 12.48
N THR A 172 8.46 23.85 11.19
CA THR A 172 9.47 24.79 10.67
C THR A 172 8.94 26.23 10.51
N ASP A 173 7.63 26.45 10.68
CA ASP A 173 6.94 27.74 10.51
C ASP A 173 7.17 28.40 9.13
N GLN A 174 7.55 27.64 8.10
CA GLN A 174 7.80 28.15 6.75
C GLN A 174 6.54 28.23 5.88
N TYR A 175 5.42 27.65 6.30
CA TYR A 175 4.15 27.63 5.56
C TYR A 175 2.96 27.50 6.50
N SER A 176 1.79 28.00 6.08
CA SER A 176 0.56 27.88 6.87
C SER A 176 -0.14 26.53 6.64
N LEU A 177 -1.05 26.16 7.55
CA LEU A 177 -1.89 24.96 7.37
C LEU A 177 -2.74 25.06 6.09
N THR A 178 -3.17 26.27 5.72
CA THR A 178 -3.92 26.53 4.49
C THR A 178 -3.09 26.24 3.25
N ASP A 179 -1.80 26.61 3.26
CA ASP A 179 -0.88 26.33 2.14
C ASP A 179 -0.65 24.83 2.00
N ALA A 180 -0.41 24.13 3.12
CA ALA A 180 -0.29 22.69 3.17
C ALA A 180 -1.55 21.98 2.66
N PHE A 181 -2.73 22.46 3.07
CA PHE A 181 -3.99 21.88 2.64
C PHE A 181 -4.22 22.07 1.13
N ARG A 182 -4.01 23.28 0.60
CA ARG A 182 -4.16 23.57 -0.83
C ARG A 182 -3.20 22.75 -1.67
N PHE A 183 -1.92 22.72 -1.30
CA PHE A 183 -0.92 21.92 -1.99
C PHE A 183 -1.25 20.44 -1.92
N GLY A 184 -1.52 19.93 -0.71
CA GLY A 184 -1.76 18.52 -0.49
C GLY A 184 -3.03 18.03 -1.19
N PHE A 185 -4.14 18.74 -1.05
CA PHE A 185 -5.38 18.37 -1.74
C PHE A 185 -5.20 18.37 -3.27
N THR A 186 -4.52 19.39 -3.81
CA THR A 186 -4.20 19.46 -5.25
C THR A 186 -3.38 18.25 -5.70
N MET A 187 -2.34 17.91 -4.94
CA MET A 187 -1.48 16.78 -5.24
C MET A 187 -2.22 15.43 -5.11
N MET A 188 -3.17 15.29 -4.19
CA MET A 188 -4.02 14.09 -4.11
C MET A 188 -4.89 13.92 -5.36
N VAL A 189 -5.51 15.01 -5.83
CA VAL A 189 -6.31 14.99 -7.07
C VAL A 189 -5.44 14.63 -8.26
N ILE A 190 -4.26 15.24 -8.39
CA ILE A 190 -3.30 14.92 -9.47
C ILE A 190 -2.90 13.45 -9.41
N ALA A 191 -2.54 12.94 -8.23
CA ALA A 191 -2.16 11.55 -8.06
C ALA A 191 -3.28 10.57 -8.42
N TRP A 192 -4.50 10.89 -8.03
CA TRP A 192 -5.68 10.09 -8.37
C TRP A 192 -5.92 10.06 -9.88
N VAL A 193 -5.83 11.22 -10.55
CA VAL A 193 -5.94 11.32 -12.02
C VAL A 193 -4.81 10.53 -12.70
N ILE A 194 -3.57 10.64 -12.23
CA ILE A 194 -2.45 9.86 -12.76
C ILE A 194 -2.69 8.36 -12.59
N ASN A 195 -3.23 7.94 -11.45
CA ASN A 195 -3.57 6.54 -11.20
C ASN A 195 -4.66 6.03 -12.16
N ILE A 196 -5.65 6.87 -12.50
CA ILE A 196 -6.69 6.54 -13.49
C ILE A 196 -6.08 6.40 -14.89
N ILE A 197 -5.23 7.35 -15.29
CA ILE A 197 -4.52 7.31 -16.59
C ILE A 197 -3.64 6.07 -16.67
N ALA A 198 -2.91 5.74 -15.59
CA ALA A 198 -2.10 4.54 -15.49
C ALA A 198 -2.97 3.27 -15.60
N GLY A 199 -4.15 3.27 -14.98
CA GLY A 199 -5.15 2.20 -15.12
C GLY A 199 -5.58 1.96 -16.57
N GLU A 200 -5.83 3.02 -17.33
CA GLU A 200 -6.24 2.91 -18.74
C GLU A 200 -5.09 2.49 -19.65
N THR A 201 -3.86 2.87 -19.33
CA THR A 201 -2.71 2.74 -20.25
C THR A 201 -1.70 1.70 -19.78
N TRP A 202 -0.92 2.03 -18.74
CA TRP A 202 0.21 1.24 -18.28
C TRP A 202 -0.22 -0.09 -17.64
N PHE A 203 -1.24 -0.08 -16.80
CA PHE A 203 -1.76 -1.30 -16.17
C PHE A 203 -2.43 -2.22 -17.19
N LYS A 204 -3.01 -1.65 -18.25
CA LYS A 204 -3.48 -2.43 -19.40
C LYS A 204 -2.32 -3.11 -20.12
N TYR A 205 -1.25 -2.36 -20.44
CA TYR A 205 -0.05 -2.90 -21.06
C TYR A 205 0.58 -4.05 -20.23
N LEU A 206 0.53 -3.94 -18.91
CA LEU A 206 1.01 -4.98 -17.98
C LEU A 206 0.03 -6.14 -17.75
N GLY A 207 -1.17 -6.09 -18.33
CA GLY A 207 -2.22 -7.11 -18.14
C GLY A 207 -2.88 -7.09 -16.75
N ILE A 208 -2.73 -6.00 -15.99
CA ILE A 208 -3.34 -5.80 -14.67
C ILE A 208 -4.80 -5.36 -14.82
N THR A 209 -5.08 -4.48 -15.77
CA THR A 209 -6.42 -4.01 -16.16
C THR A 209 -6.64 -4.32 -17.65
N PRO A 210 -7.01 -5.57 -18.02
CA PRO A 210 -6.94 -6.04 -19.40
C PRO A 210 -7.74 -5.20 -20.41
N ASP A 211 -8.90 -4.71 -19.99
CA ASP A 211 -9.79 -3.88 -20.81
C ASP A 211 -9.62 -2.37 -20.52
N GLY A 212 -8.56 -1.97 -19.81
CA GLY A 212 -8.45 -0.61 -19.28
C GLY A 212 -9.46 -0.31 -18.17
N VAL A 213 -9.50 0.93 -17.71
CA VAL A 213 -10.49 1.39 -16.72
C VAL A 213 -11.81 1.64 -17.44
N PHE A 214 -11.78 2.34 -18.56
CA PHE A 214 -12.93 2.80 -19.33
C PHE A 214 -13.17 2.01 -20.63
N GLY A 215 -12.20 1.19 -21.10
CA GLY A 215 -12.32 0.46 -22.36
C GLY A 215 -12.24 1.35 -23.59
N ILE A 216 -11.51 2.46 -23.52
CA ILE A 216 -11.41 3.44 -24.61
C ILE A 216 -10.42 2.97 -25.69
N PHE A 217 -9.33 2.33 -25.26
CA PHE A 217 -8.28 1.82 -26.12
C PHE A 217 -8.18 0.30 -25.99
#